data_AF-A0A6A3N474-F1
#
_entry.id   AF-A0A6A3N474-F1
#
_cell.length_a   1.000
_cell.length_b   1.000
_cell.length_c   1.000
_cell.angle_alpha   90.00
_cell.angle_beta   90.00
_cell.angle_gamma   90.00
#
_symmetry.space_group_name_H-M   'P 1'
#
loop_
_entity.id
_entity.type
_entity.pdbx_description
1 polymer ?
#
loop_
_entity_poly.entity_id
_entity_poly.type
_entity_poly.pdbx_seq_one_letter_code
_entity_poly.pdbx_strand_id
1 'polypeptide(L)'
;MTYHPYKPDASGYTALHRFAKRRDEAVVTLLLAMYDGKAIDLASVKSFKQQQIALHVAAKNANHEGLVVGLESRLCRLGVPRARLPARSQ
;
A
#
# COMPACT_ATOMS: atom_id res chain seq x y z
N MET A 1 -19.40 4.37 -13.70
CA MET A 1 -18.68 4.02 -12.47
C MET A 1 -17.73 5.16 -12.10
N THR A 2 -18.00 5.85 -11.00
CA THR A 2 -17.08 6.87 -10.45
C THR A 2 -15.90 6.14 -9.80
N TYR A 3 -14.71 6.23 -10.40
CA TYR A 3 -13.52 5.63 -9.82
C TYR A 3 -13.08 6.45 -8.60
N HIS A 4 -13.17 5.85 -7.41
CA HIS A 4 -12.69 6.47 -6.18
C HIS A 4 -11.34 5.84 -5.80
N PRO A 5 -10.20 6.54 -5.95
CA PRO A 5 -8.88 5.97 -5.77
C PRO A 5 -8.63 5.42 -4.35
N TYR A 6 -9.37 5.93 -3.37
CA TYR A 6 -9.25 5.54 -1.97
C TYR A 6 -10.24 4.45 -1.55
N LYS A 7 -11.29 4.18 -2.34
CA LYS A 7 -12.23 3.10 -2.02
C LYS A 7 -11.71 1.76 -2.54
N PRO A 8 -11.89 0.67 -1.79
CA PRO A 8 -11.60 -0.66 -2.28
C PRO A 8 -12.54 -1.04 -3.43
N ASP A 9 -11.96 -1.65 -4.47
CA ASP A 9 -12.69 -2.32 -5.55
C ASP A 9 -13.47 -3.53 -5.01
N ALA A 10 -14.28 -4.19 -5.86
CA ALA A 10 -14.97 -5.45 -5.54
C ALA A 10 -14.03 -6.58 -5.03
N SER A 11 -12.73 -6.48 -5.29
CA SER A 11 -11.70 -7.41 -4.78
C SER A 11 -10.99 -6.93 -3.49
N GLY A 12 -11.39 -5.78 -2.93
CA GLY A 12 -10.76 -5.15 -1.77
C GLY A 12 -9.46 -4.40 -2.10
N TYR A 13 -9.13 -4.25 -3.38
CA TYR A 13 -7.93 -3.54 -3.80
C TYR A 13 -8.24 -2.05 -3.89
N THR A 14 -7.44 -1.22 -3.22
CA THR A 14 -7.44 0.24 -3.43
C THR A 14 -6.48 0.61 -4.56
N ALA A 15 -6.52 1.86 -5.01
CA ALA A 15 -5.55 2.35 -5.99
C ALA A 15 -4.11 2.13 -5.51
N LEU A 16 -3.85 2.32 -4.21
CA LEU A 16 -2.53 2.09 -3.60
C LEU A 16 -2.02 0.66 -3.84
N HIS A 17 -2.88 -0.35 -3.76
CA HIS A 17 -2.48 -1.74 -4.05
C HIS A 17 -2.13 -1.95 -5.52
N ARG A 18 -2.87 -1.32 -6.45
CA ARG A 18 -2.60 -1.43 -7.89
C ARG A 18 -1.31 -0.71 -8.29
N PHE A 19 -1.05 0.45 -7.71
CA PHE A 19 0.20 1.18 -7.93
C PHE A 19 1.41 0.50 -7.28
N ALA A 20 1.23 -0.07 -6.10
CA ALA A 20 2.22 -0.95 -5.47
C ALA A 20 2.55 -2.15 -6.37
N LYS A 21 1.56 -2.74 -7.04
CA LYS A 21 1.78 -3.79 -8.05
C LYS A 21 2.51 -3.27 -9.29
N ARG A 22 2.13 -2.08 -9.79
CA ARG A 22 2.72 -1.46 -10.99
C ARG A 22 4.12 -0.90 -10.78
N ARG A 23 4.61 -0.82 -9.53
CA ARG A 23 5.93 -0.27 -9.15
C ARG A 23 6.05 1.24 -9.32
N ASP A 24 4.92 1.91 -9.22
CA ASP A 24 4.84 3.34 -9.50
C ASP A 24 5.03 4.15 -8.21
N GLU A 25 6.29 4.27 -7.76
CA GLU A 25 6.64 4.87 -6.47
C GLU A 25 6.23 6.34 -6.39
N ALA A 26 6.38 7.08 -7.48
CA ALA A 26 5.98 8.47 -7.57
C ALA A 26 4.47 8.61 -7.33
N VAL A 27 3.66 7.74 -7.94
CA VAL A 27 2.19 7.77 -7.79
C VAL A 27 1.77 7.30 -6.40
N VAL A 28 2.41 6.28 -5.84
CA VAL A 28 2.21 5.86 -4.44
C VAL A 28 2.54 7.02 -3.49
N THR A 29 3.61 7.75 -3.77
CA THR A 29 4.05 8.89 -2.97
C THR A 29 3.05 10.03 -3.05
N LEU A 30 2.64 10.37 -4.26
CA LEU A 30 1.64 11.38 -4.55
C LEU A 30 0.27 11.03 -3.94
N LEU A 31 -0.19 9.79 -4.05
CA LEU A 31 -1.47 9.36 -3.46
C LEU A 31 -1.48 9.55 -1.94
N LEU A 32 -0.40 9.18 -1.28
CA LEU A 32 -0.25 9.31 0.16
C LEU A 32 -0.03 10.78 0.59
N ALA A 33 0.51 11.63 -0.28
CA ALA A 33 0.69 13.06 -0.04
C ALA A 33 -0.59 13.88 -0.31
N MET A 34 -1.38 13.48 -1.31
CA MET A 34 -2.65 14.11 -1.68
C MET A 34 -3.84 13.62 -0.84
N TYR A 35 -3.66 12.53 -0.09
CA TYR A 35 -4.73 12.01 0.75
C TYR A 35 -4.91 12.92 1.97
N ASP A 36 -6.04 13.61 2.02
CA ASP A 36 -6.41 14.54 3.10
C ASP A 36 -6.64 13.82 4.44
N GLY A 37 -6.93 12.52 4.39
CA GLY A 37 -7.10 11.67 5.56
C GLY A 37 -5.78 11.14 6.12
N LYS A 38 -5.87 10.32 7.17
CA LYS A 38 -4.68 9.65 7.69
C LYS A 38 -4.22 8.61 6.67
N ALA A 39 -3.07 8.84 6.04
CA ALA A 39 -2.41 7.93 5.11
C ALA A 39 -2.29 6.48 5.63
N ILE A 40 -2.25 6.33 6.97
CA ILE A 40 -2.30 5.03 7.65
C ILE A 40 -3.58 4.24 7.36
N ASP A 41 -4.74 4.89 7.27
CA ASP A 41 -6.02 4.23 7.05
C ASP A 41 -6.02 3.58 5.66
N LEU A 42 -5.64 4.38 4.65
CA LEU A 42 -5.51 3.94 3.26
C LEU A 42 -4.50 2.80 3.11
N ALA A 43 -3.35 2.89 3.78
CA ALA A 43 -2.31 1.87 3.70
C ALA A 43 -2.60 0.63 4.55
N SER A 44 -3.47 0.75 5.54
CA SER A 44 -3.95 -0.35 6.38
C SER A 44 -5.19 -1.04 5.80
N VAL A 45 -5.74 -0.55 4.67
CA VAL A 45 -6.81 -1.25 3.94
C VAL A 45 -6.30 -2.62 3.50
N LYS A 46 -7.07 -3.65 3.85
CA LYS A 46 -6.78 -5.03 3.48
C LYS A 46 -7.65 -5.47 2.30
N SER A 47 -7.06 -6.21 1.38
CA SER A 47 -7.82 -6.88 0.33
C SER A 47 -8.75 -7.95 0.91
N PHE A 48 -9.95 -8.10 0.35
CA PHE A 48 -10.94 -9.06 0.85
C PHE A 48 -10.45 -10.52 0.76
N LYS A 49 -9.87 -10.91 -0.37
CA LYS A 49 -9.53 -12.32 -0.64
C LYS A 49 -8.31 -12.83 0.15
N GLN A 50 -7.31 -11.99 0.36
CA GLN A 50 -6.01 -12.42 0.91
C GLN A 50 -5.60 -11.61 2.14
N GLN A 51 -6.42 -10.65 2.57
CA GLN A 51 -6.14 -9.74 3.69
C GLN A 51 -4.80 -8.99 3.55
N GLN A 52 -4.32 -8.84 2.31
CA GLN A 52 -3.04 -8.21 1.99
C GLN A 52 -3.20 -6.70 1.96
N ILE A 53 -2.21 -5.99 2.50
CA ILE A 53 -2.07 -4.53 2.35
C ILE A 53 -1.19 -4.18 1.15
N ALA A 54 -1.12 -2.91 0.78
CA ALA A 54 -0.32 -2.44 -0.35
C ALA A 54 1.16 -2.88 -0.28
N LEU A 55 1.74 -2.90 0.93
CA LEU A 55 3.12 -3.35 1.13
C LEU A 55 3.32 -4.84 0.81
N HIS A 56 2.34 -5.70 1.14
CA HIS A 56 2.41 -7.12 0.78
C HIS A 56 2.39 -7.31 -0.74
N VAL A 57 1.56 -6.52 -1.43
CA VAL A 57 1.49 -6.55 -2.89
C VAL A 57 2.81 -6.07 -3.52
N ALA A 58 3.42 -5.02 -2.97
CA ALA A 58 4.73 -4.54 -3.39
C ALA A 58 5.82 -5.62 -3.18
N ALA A 59 5.86 -6.22 -1.98
CA ALA A 59 6.84 -7.26 -1.62
C ALA A 59 6.69 -8.52 -2.48
N LYS A 60 5.45 -8.98 -2.72
CA LYS A 60 5.18 -10.12 -3.60
C LYS A 60 5.61 -9.87 -5.05
N ASN A 61 5.61 -8.62 -5.49
CA ASN A 61 6.02 -8.24 -6.84
C ASN A 61 7.53 -7.94 -6.96
N ALA A 62 8.31 -8.22 -5.89
CA ALA A 62 9.73 -8.57 -5.77
C ALA A 62 10.84 -7.82 -6.56
N ASN A 63 10.55 -6.79 -7.38
CA ASN A 63 11.65 -6.09 -8.08
C ASN A 63 11.72 -4.58 -7.83
N HIS A 64 11.07 -4.05 -6.79
CA HIS A 64 11.30 -2.68 -6.33
C HIS A 64 11.42 -2.64 -4.80
N GLU A 65 12.56 -3.09 -4.29
CA GLU A 65 12.95 -2.88 -2.88
C GLU A 65 12.80 -1.40 -2.49
N GLY A 66 13.11 -0.46 -3.39
CA GLY A 66 12.93 0.98 -3.15
C GLY A 66 11.49 1.37 -2.79
N LEU A 67 10.49 0.82 -3.50
CA LEU A 67 9.08 1.09 -3.21
C LEU A 67 8.63 0.43 -1.92
N VAL A 68 9.09 -0.80 -1.65
CA VAL A 68 8.81 -1.53 -0.40
C VAL A 68 9.38 -0.78 0.79
N VAL A 69 10.67 -0.44 0.75
CA VAL A 69 11.38 0.31 1.81
C VAL A 69 10.82 1.73 1.95
N GLY A 70 10.46 2.39 0.85
CA GLY A 70 9.85 3.71 0.85
C GLY A 70 8.47 3.71 1.50
N LEU A 71 7.61 2.76 1.14
CA LEU A 71 6.33 2.56 1.82
C LEU A 71 6.54 2.18 3.29
N GLU A 72 7.40 1.22 3.59
CA GLU A 72 7.69 0.77 4.96
C GLU A 72 8.14 1.93 5.85
N SER A 73 9.13 2.70 5.40
CA SER A 73 9.66 3.86 6.12
C SER A 73 8.58 4.91 6.38
N ARG A 74 7.69 5.12 5.42
CA ARG A 74 6.56 6.06 5.57
C ARG A 74 5.49 5.51 6.51
N LEU A 75 5.19 4.23 6.43
CA LEU A 75 4.23 3.57 7.32
C LEU A 75 4.74 3.53 8.77
N CYS A 76 6.04 3.29 8.98
CA CYS A 76 6.69 3.42 10.28
C CYS A 76 6.59 4.85 10.83
N ARG A 77 6.84 5.88 10.01
CA ARG A 77 6.63 7.29 10.41
C ARG A 77 5.17 7.61 10.75
N LEU A 78 4.22 6.94 10.10
CA LEU A 78 2.78 7.11 10.34
C LEU A 78 2.26 6.29 11.54
N GLY A 79 3.12 5.51 12.20
CA GLY A 79 2.75 4.71 13.38
C GLY A 79 2.10 3.36 13.05
N VAL A 80 2.29 2.81 11.85
CA VAL A 80 1.81 1.45 11.52
C VAL A 80 2.61 0.42 12.31
N PRO A 81 1.96 -0.44 13.12
CA PRO A 81 2.67 -1.47 13.86
C PRO A 81 3.34 -2.47 12.91
N ARG A 82 4.65 -2.70 13.10
CA ARG A 82 5.47 -3.69 12.37
C ARG A 82 4.86 -5.09 12.35
N ALA A 83 4.01 -5.43 13.30
CA ALA A 83 3.25 -6.69 13.35
C ALA A 83 2.31 -6.93 12.16
N ARG A 84 2.01 -5.90 11.35
CA ARG A 84 1.19 -5.99 10.13
C ARG A 84 2.01 -6.02 8.83
N LEU A 85 3.34 -5.91 8.92
CA LEU A 85 4.22 -5.91 7.76
C LEU A 85 4.66 -7.35 7.46
N PRO A 86 4.77 -7.75 6.18
CA PRO A 86 5.19 -9.09 5.83
C PRO A 86 6.59 -9.34 6.38
N ALA A 87 6.80 -10.50 7.02
CA ALA A 87 8.14 -10.95 7.38
C ALA A 87 8.98 -11.02 6.10
N ARG A 88 10.12 -10.33 6.08
CA ARG A 88 11.15 -10.50 5.05
C ARG A 88 11.54 -11.98 5.03
N SER A 89 10.99 -12.77 4.13
CA SER A 89 11.60 -14.04 3.75
C SER A 89 12.83 -13.68 2.93
N GLN A 90 14.00 -13.89 3.54
CA GLN A 90 15.29 -13.94 2.86
C GLN A 90 15.28 -15.02 1.77
#